data_AF-A0A662R4N2-F1
#
_entry.id   AF-A0A662R4N2-F1
#
_cell.length_a   1.000
_cell.length_b   1.000
_cell.length_c   1.000
_cell.angle_alpha   90.00
_cell.angle_beta   90.00
_cell.angle_gamma   90.00
#
_symmetry.space_group_name_H-M   'P 1'
#
loop_
_entity.id
_entity.type
_entity.pdbx_description
1 polymer ?
#
loop_
_entity_poly.entity_id
_entity_poly.type
_entity_poly.pdbx_seq_one_letter_code
_entity_poly.pdbx_strand_id
1 'polypeptide(L)'
;MSVIITLSSSIIHTHPSLFTRVKKDVDIHILMISVIVPAYNKCDEIEKALVELIEVMERVGEYEIVVVDDGSYDGTSTVLRRLGREYELTCVFLERNVGKGNAIREGFLRSKGDIVVFTDADRDLPPSQIP
;
A
#
# COMPACT_ATOMS: atom_id res chain seq x y z
N MET A 1 -10.75 -0.77 -27.78
CA MET A 1 -11.70 -0.94 -26.66
C MET A 1 -11.19 -2.11 -25.86
N SER A 2 -10.35 -1.83 -24.87
CA SER A 2 -9.61 -2.86 -24.13
C SER A 2 -10.52 -3.41 -23.03
N VAL A 3 -10.78 -4.72 -23.08
CA VAL A 3 -11.54 -5.41 -22.04
C VAL A 3 -10.54 -5.77 -20.94
N ILE A 4 -10.61 -5.09 -19.79
CA ILE A 4 -9.83 -5.46 -18.61
C ILE A 4 -10.54 -6.65 -17.98
N ILE A 5 -9.93 -7.83 -18.06
CA ILE A 5 -10.41 -9.04 -17.38
C ILE A 5 -9.64 -9.13 -16.06
N THR A 6 -10.27 -8.77 -14.94
CA THR A 6 -9.72 -9.01 -13.61
C THR A 6 -9.79 -10.51 -13.31
N LEU A 7 -8.65 -11.19 -13.29
CA LEU A 7 -8.56 -12.59 -12.85
C LEU A 7 -7.93 -12.63 -11.47
N SER A 8 -8.58 -13.28 -10.51
CA SER A 8 -7.99 -13.52 -9.19
C SER A 8 -6.85 -14.54 -9.29
N SER A 9 -5.82 -14.38 -8.45
CA SER A 9 -4.62 -15.23 -8.41
C SER A 9 -4.93 -16.74 -8.29
N SER A 10 -6.11 -17.09 -7.74
CA SER A 10 -6.59 -18.46 -7.60
C SER A 10 -6.88 -19.18 -8.94
N ILE A 11 -7.27 -18.44 -9.98
CA ILE A 11 -7.62 -18.99 -11.30
C ILE A 11 -6.35 -19.36 -12.10
N ILE A 12 -5.26 -18.61 -11.88
CA ILE A 12 -3.98 -18.80 -12.56
C ILE A 12 -3.35 -20.15 -12.17
N HIS A 13 -3.43 -20.52 -10.89
CA HIS A 13 -2.83 -21.74 -10.39
C HIS A 13 -3.61 -23.03 -10.71
N THR A 14 -4.93 -22.95 -10.86
CA THR A 14 -5.78 -24.16 -10.97
C THR A 14 -5.93 -24.70 -12.39
N HIS A 15 -5.77 -23.88 -13.43
CA HIS A 15 -5.98 -24.31 -14.82
C HIS A 15 -4.98 -23.69 -15.82
N PRO A 16 -3.76 -24.23 -15.95
CA PRO A 16 -2.75 -23.73 -16.89
C PRO A 16 -3.17 -23.79 -18.37
N SER A 17 -4.08 -24.71 -18.72
CA SER A 17 -4.53 -24.95 -20.10
C SER A 17 -5.56 -23.94 -20.61
N LEU A 18 -6.19 -23.14 -19.74
CA LEU A 18 -7.07 -22.04 -20.15
C LEU A 18 -6.27 -20.87 -20.75
N PHE A 19 -4.98 -20.74 -20.42
CA PHE A 19 -4.09 -19.69 -20.92
C PHE A 19 -3.65 -19.90 -22.37
N THR A 20 -3.59 -21.14 -22.86
CA THR A 20 -3.09 -21.43 -24.22
C THR A 20 -4.08 -21.02 -25.31
N ARG A 21 -5.37 -20.85 -24.98
CA ARG A 21 -6.43 -20.53 -25.95
C ARG A 21 -6.82 -19.05 -25.99
N VAL A 22 -6.33 -18.23 -25.06
CA VAL A 22 -6.44 -16.77 -25.08
C VAL A 22 -5.13 -16.17 -25.61
N LYS A 23 -4.81 -16.43 -26.87
CA LYS A 23 -3.80 -15.66 -27.59
C LYS A 23 -4.42 -15.08 -28.85
N LYS A 24 -4.87 -13.83 -28.76
CA LYS A 24 -4.46 -12.84 -29.76
C LYS A 24 -4.49 -11.37 -29.35
N ASP A 25 -5.33 -10.90 -28.43
CA ASP A 25 -5.39 -9.45 -28.10
C ASP A 25 -5.89 -9.17 -26.67
N VAL A 26 -5.20 -9.68 -25.63
CA VAL A 26 -5.51 -9.32 -24.23
C VAL A 26 -4.21 -8.99 -23.52
N ASP A 27 -3.96 -7.69 -23.29
CA ASP A 27 -2.94 -7.22 -22.38
C ASP A 27 -3.39 -7.50 -20.94
N ILE A 28 -2.76 -8.49 -20.30
CA ILE A 28 -2.98 -8.77 -18.88
C ILE A 28 -2.17 -7.73 -18.10
N HIS A 29 -2.82 -6.65 -17.70
CA HIS A 29 -2.26 -5.68 -16.77
C HIS A 29 -2.38 -6.22 -15.34
N ILE A 30 -1.24 -6.54 -14.73
CA ILE A 30 -1.18 -6.75 -13.29
C ILE A 30 -1.32 -5.37 -12.64
N LEU A 31 -2.41 -5.15 -11.92
CA LEU A 31 -2.66 -3.90 -11.22
C LEU A 31 -1.76 -3.80 -9.99
N MET A 32 -1.11 -2.66 -9.80
CA MET A 32 -0.35 -2.35 -8.59
C MET A 32 -1.19 -1.53 -7.63
N ILE A 33 -1.15 -1.86 -6.33
CA ILE A 33 -1.88 -1.15 -5.28
C ILE A 33 -0.92 -0.24 -4.49
N SER A 34 -1.20 1.05 -4.43
CA SER A 34 -0.55 1.97 -3.49
C SER A 34 -1.39 2.09 -2.22
N VAL A 35 -0.80 1.75 -1.07
CA VAL A 35 -1.42 1.96 0.24
C VAL A 35 -0.81 3.17 0.91
N ILE A 36 -1.60 4.21 1.15
CA ILE A 36 -1.19 5.40 1.87
C ILE A 36 -1.48 5.23 3.36
N VAL A 37 -0.49 5.50 4.20
CA VAL A 37 -0.61 5.43 5.67
C VAL A 37 -0.22 6.78 6.27
N PRO A 38 -1.18 7.68 6.58
CA PRO A 38 -0.89 8.90 7.34
C PRO A 38 -0.59 8.54 8.80
N ALA A 39 0.46 9.14 9.36
CA ALA A 39 0.87 8.93 10.74
C ALA A 39 1.13 10.27 11.44
N TYR A 40 0.64 10.42 12.66
CA TYR A 40 0.98 11.56 13.54
C TYR A 40 0.99 11.09 14.98
N ASN A 41 2.15 11.17 15.63
CA ASN A 41 2.36 10.74 17.01
C ASN A 41 1.85 9.32 17.30
N LYS A 42 2.40 8.34 16.58
CA LYS A 42 2.05 6.92 16.63
C LYS A 42 3.26 6.02 16.97
N CYS A 43 4.24 6.52 17.71
CA CYS A 43 5.52 5.82 17.93
C CYS A 43 5.34 4.39 18.47
N ASP A 44 4.38 4.16 19.36
CA ASP A 44 4.15 2.86 20.00
C ASP A 44 3.40 1.85 19.12
N GLU A 45 2.70 2.33 18.08
CA GLU A 45 1.75 1.54 17.28
C GLU A 45 2.25 1.31 15.85
N ILE A 46 2.93 2.31 15.28
CA ILE A 46 3.22 2.40 13.84
C ILE A 46 4.00 1.20 13.30
N GLU A 47 4.94 0.66 14.07
CA GLU A 47 5.73 -0.50 13.65
C GLU A 47 4.87 -1.74 13.50
N LYS A 48 4.03 -2.03 14.50
CA LYS A 48 3.14 -3.20 14.45
C LYS A 48 2.12 -3.07 13.32
N ALA A 49 1.57 -1.87 13.14
CA ALA A 49 0.62 -1.59 12.06
C ALA A 49 1.25 -1.80 10.67
N LEU A 50 2.46 -1.28 10.44
CA LEU A 50 3.13 -1.44 9.15
C LEU A 50 3.56 -2.87 8.87
N VAL A 51 4.08 -3.60 9.86
CA VAL A 51 4.45 -5.02 9.69
C VAL A 51 3.22 -5.87 9.33
N GLU A 52 2.10 -5.67 10.03
CA GLU A 52 0.84 -6.37 9.70
C GLU A 52 0.34 -6.02 8.30
N LEU A 53 0.42 -4.74 7.91
CA LEU A 53 0.05 -4.31 6.56
C LEU A 53 0.92 -4.97 5.49
N ILE A 54 2.23 -5.02 5.68
CA ILE A 54 3.17 -5.67 4.76
C ILE A 54 2.80 -7.15 4.58
N GLU A 55 2.62 -7.89 5.68
CA GLU A 55 2.25 -9.32 5.64
C GLU A 55 0.94 -9.60 4.90
N VAL A 56 -0.02 -8.67 4.97
CA VAL A 56 -1.28 -8.77 4.22
C VAL A 56 -1.05 -8.48 2.75
N MET A 57 -0.35 -7.39 2.41
CA MET A 57 -0.14 -6.97 1.03
C MET A 57 0.72 -7.95 0.22
N GLU A 58 1.67 -8.64 0.86
CA GLU A 58 2.43 -9.74 0.24
C GLU A 58 1.55 -10.86 -0.32
N ARG A 59 0.31 -11.01 0.17
CA ARG A 59 -0.65 -12.02 -0.29
C ARG A 59 -1.59 -11.53 -1.38
N VAL A 60 -1.64 -10.22 -1.61
CA VAL A 60 -2.57 -9.57 -2.55
C VAL A 60 -1.98 -9.54 -3.96
N GLY A 61 -0.74 -9.04 -4.11
CA GLY A 61 -0.11 -8.89 -5.42
C GLY A 61 1.01 -7.84 -5.42
N GLU A 62 1.19 -7.13 -6.53
CA GLU A 62 2.13 -6.01 -6.63
C GLU A 62 1.62 -4.81 -5.82
N TYR A 63 2.44 -4.27 -4.93
CA TYR A 63 2.05 -3.17 -4.06
C TYR A 63 3.20 -2.23 -3.73
N GLU A 64 2.86 -1.05 -3.25
CA GLU A 64 3.76 -0.17 -2.52
C GLU A 64 3.05 0.42 -1.31
N ILE A 65 3.81 0.80 -0.29
CA ILE A 65 3.29 1.48 0.89
C ILE A 65 3.95 2.86 0.97
N VAL A 66 3.10 3.90 1.01
CA VAL A 66 3.51 5.29 1.16
C VAL A 66 3.10 5.78 2.54
N VAL A 67 4.06 5.85 3.46
CA VAL A 67 3.82 6.33 4.82
C VAL A 67 4.11 7.82 4.89
N VAL A 68 3.15 8.60 5.38
CA VAL A 68 3.29 10.05 5.50
C VAL A 68 3.26 10.45 6.96
N ASP A 69 4.42 10.78 7.52
CA ASP A 69 4.56 11.37 8.84
C ASP A 69 4.18 12.86 8.80
N ASP A 70 3.05 13.19 9.41
CA ASP A 70 2.45 14.52 9.48
C ASP A 70 3.09 15.37 10.58
N GLY A 71 4.43 15.42 10.61
CA GLY A 71 5.22 16.22 11.55
C GLY A 71 5.15 15.76 13.00
N SER A 72 5.33 14.45 13.25
CA SER A 72 5.38 13.88 14.60
C SER A 72 6.58 14.36 15.42
N TYR A 73 6.43 14.34 16.76
CA TYR A 73 7.49 14.70 17.72
C TYR A 73 7.70 13.68 18.84
N ASP A 74 6.98 12.56 18.81
CA ASP A 74 7.00 11.50 19.83
C ASP A 74 8.00 10.37 19.54
N GLY A 75 8.74 10.45 18.43
CA GLY A 75 9.65 9.39 17.96
C GLY A 75 9.15 8.60 16.76
N THR A 76 7.91 8.82 16.29
CA THR A 76 7.34 8.17 15.09
C THR A 76 8.28 8.26 13.89
N SER A 77 8.84 9.44 13.60
CA SER A 77 9.74 9.64 12.46
C SER A 77 11.00 8.76 12.55
N THR A 78 11.52 8.54 13.76
CA THR A 78 12.69 7.69 13.99
C THR A 78 12.38 6.23 13.67
N VAL A 79 11.23 5.74 14.12
CA VAL A 79 10.75 4.39 13.81
C VAL A 79 10.56 4.23 12.30
N LEU A 80 9.91 5.20 11.64
CA LEU A 80 9.68 5.17 10.19
C LEU A 80 10.97 5.20 9.36
N ARG A 81 12.00 5.95 9.80
CA ARG A 81 13.31 5.95 9.12
C ARG A 81 14.03 4.61 9.24
N ARG A 82 13.85 3.91 10.36
CA ARG A 82 14.38 2.56 10.53
C ARG A 82 13.63 1.58 9.64
N LEU A 83 12.30 1.56 9.71
CA LEU A 83 11.47 0.66 8.92
C LEU A 83 11.63 0.87 7.42
N GLY A 84 11.75 2.11 6.94
CA GLY A 84 12.02 2.37 5.52
C GLY A 84 13.41 1.93 5.01
N ARG A 85 14.30 1.46 5.89
CA ARG A 85 15.55 0.78 5.51
C ARG A 85 15.43 -0.74 5.58
N GLU A 86 14.56 -1.24 6.44
CA GLU A 86 14.31 -2.68 6.65
C GLU A 86 13.33 -3.24 5.62
N TYR A 87 12.40 -2.40 5.16
CA TYR A 87 11.32 -2.75 4.24
C TYR A 87 11.29 -1.76 3.06
N GLU A 88 10.69 -2.17 1.94
CA GLU A 88 10.48 -1.32 0.75
C GLU A 88 9.33 -0.33 0.96
N LEU A 89 9.50 0.59 1.92
CA LEU A 89 8.52 1.63 2.24
C LEU A 89 8.95 3.00 1.68
N THR A 90 7.98 3.73 1.12
CA THR A 90 8.18 5.15 0.80
C THR A 90 7.76 5.99 1.99
N CYS A 91 8.73 6.52 2.75
CA CYS A 91 8.46 7.38 3.90
C CYS A 91 8.57 8.87 3.53
N VAL A 92 7.51 9.64 3.79
CA VAL A 92 7.40 11.08 3.58
C VAL A 92 7.32 11.76 4.93
N PHE A 93 8.12 12.79 5.15
CA PHE A 93 8.18 13.52 6.42
C PHE A 93 7.78 14.98 6.20
N LEU A 94 6.66 15.38 6.77
CA LEU A 94 6.19 16.77 6.74
C LEU A 94 6.81 17.54 7.91
N GLU A 95 7.08 18.84 7.72
CA GLU A 95 7.76 19.66 8.73
C GLU A 95 6.91 19.93 9.98
N ARG A 96 5.59 19.88 9.83
CA ARG A 96 4.60 20.12 10.89
C ARG A 96 3.31 19.38 10.57
N ASN A 97 2.48 19.19 11.58
CA ASN A 97 1.13 18.69 11.40
C ASN A 97 0.29 19.65 10.55
N VAL A 98 -0.12 19.17 9.38
CA VAL A 98 -1.02 19.85 8.44
C VAL A 98 -2.39 19.16 8.35
N GLY A 99 -2.59 18.09 9.11
CA GLY A 99 -3.82 17.33 9.23
C GLY A 99 -3.88 16.14 8.27
N LYS A 100 -4.59 15.09 8.71
CA LYS A 100 -4.74 13.80 8.00
C LYS A 100 -5.08 13.93 6.52
N GLY A 101 -6.01 14.81 6.15
CA GLY A 101 -6.40 15.01 4.75
C GLY A 101 -5.25 15.52 3.88
N ASN A 102 -4.41 16.41 4.40
CA ASN A 102 -3.22 16.88 3.71
C ASN A 102 -2.14 15.79 3.66
N ALA A 103 -1.95 15.03 4.74
CA ALA A 103 -1.04 13.88 4.74
C ALA A 103 -1.43 12.83 3.68
N ILE A 104 -2.73 12.49 3.59
CA ILE A 104 -3.24 11.59 2.54
C ILE A 104 -3.00 12.18 1.16
N ARG A 105 -3.26 13.48 0.96
CA ARG A 105 -3.01 14.15 -0.32
C ARG A 105 -1.52 14.07 -0.71
N GLU A 106 -0.61 14.32 0.22
CA GLU A 106 0.83 14.20 -0.02
C GLU A 106 1.24 12.77 -0.36
N GLY A 107 0.62 11.77 0.28
CA GLY A 107 0.80 10.36 -0.05
C GLY A 107 0.33 10.04 -1.47
N PHE A 108 -0.88 10.48 -1.82
CA PHE A 108 -1.48 10.28 -3.14
C PHE A 108 -0.62 10.84 -4.27
N LEU A 109 -0.03 12.03 -4.09
CA LEU A 109 0.86 12.63 -5.07
C LEU A 109 2.16 11.85 -5.30
N ARG A 110 2.51 10.92 -4.40
CA ARG A 110 3.71 10.08 -4.48
C ARG A 110 3.40 8.63 -4.84
N SER A 111 2.13 8.24 -4.85
CA SER A 111 1.65 6.94 -5.27
C SER A 111 1.84 6.73 -6.77
N LYS A 112 2.15 5.50 -7.16
CA LYS A 112 2.46 5.02 -8.51
C LYS A 112 1.54 3.89 -8.97
N GLY A 113 0.74 3.34 -8.05
CA GLY A 113 -0.16 2.22 -8.29
C GLY A 113 -1.37 2.61 -9.14
N ASP A 114 -1.93 1.62 -9.82
CA ASP A 114 -3.17 1.75 -10.59
C ASP A 114 -4.38 1.94 -9.66
N ILE A 115 -4.30 1.37 -8.45
CA ILE A 115 -5.29 1.54 -7.39
C ILE A 115 -4.61 2.23 -6.22
N VAL A 116 -5.23 3.29 -5.71
CA VAL A 116 -4.73 3.99 -4.51
C VAL A 116 -5.77 3.88 -3.41
N VAL A 117 -5.36 3.30 -2.30
CA VAL A 117 -6.14 3.21 -1.06
C VAL A 117 -5.39 3.92 0.05
N PHE A 118 -6.09 4.31 1.11
CA PHE A 118 -5.46 4.76 2.34
C PHE A 118 -6.04 3.98 3.52
N THR A 119 -5.20 3.73 4.52
CA THR A 119 -5.61 3.14 5.80
C THR A 119 -4.97 3.91 6.93
N ASP A 120 -5.56 3.86 8.12
CA ASP A 120 -4.99 4.51 9.28
C ASP A 120 -3.76 3.79 9.84
N ALA A 121 -2.91 4.55 10.53
CA ALA A 121 -1.77 4.03 11.27
C ALA A 121 -2.16 3.36 12.60
N ASP A 122 -3.42 3.49 13.04
CA ASP A 122 -4.01 2.65 14.09
C ASP A 122 -4.69 1.43 13.47
N ARG A 123 -4.56 0.30 14.15
CA ARG A 123 -5.05 -1.01 13.71
C ARG A 123 -6.60 -1.12 13.78
N ASP A 124 -7.30 0.00 13.79
CA ASP A 124 -8.76 0.10 13.88
C ASP A 124 -9.44 -0.35 12.58
N LEU A 125 -8.76 -0.17 11.45
CA LEU A 125 -9.14 -0.73 10.15
C LEU A 125 -8.14 -1.83 9.77
N PRO A 126 -8.53 -3.12 9.88
CA PRO A 126 -7.60 -4.20 9.60
C PRO A 126 -7.22 -4.20 8.11
N PRO A 127 -5.92 -4.35 7.77
CA PRO A 127 -5.45 -4.37 6.39
C PRO A 127 -6.13 -5.41 5.50
N SER A 128 -6.73 -6.45 6.09
CA SER A 128 -7.51 -7.50 5.38
C SER A 128 -8.73 -6.98 4.63
N GLN A 129 -9.13 -5.71 4.82
CA GLN A 129 -10.20 -5.07 4.05
C GLN A 129 -9.71 -4.42 2.74
N ILE A 130 -8.41 -4.38 2.50
CA ILE A 130 -7.85 -3.89 1.23
C ILE A 130 -8.19 -4.94 0.13
N PRO A 131 -8.81 -4.53 -0.99
CA PRO A 131 -9.26 -5.44 -2.06
C PRO A 131 -8.16 -6.26 -2.72
#